data_AF-A0A843CJC7-F1
#
_entry.id   AF-A0A843CJC7-F1
#
_cell.length_a   1.000
_cell.length_b   1.000
_cell.length_c   1.000
_cell.angle_alpha   90.00
_cell.angle_beta   90.00
_cell.angle_gamma   90.00
#
_symmetry.space_group_name_H-M   'P 1'
#
loop_
_entity.id
_entity.type
_entity.pdbx_description
1 polymer ?
#
loop_
_entity_poly.entity_id
_entity_poly.type
_entity_poly.pdbx_seq_one_letter_code
_entity_poly.pdbx_strand_id
1 'polypeptide(L)'
;MLIAKFIIMKTTIATITTILLVGSITPFVNAEGVPSWIKNNAGWWADGTISESEFIQGIQFLIKDGIIVIPPTAVSAEISQSVPAWVKNNAGWWADGTITDTEFINGIQHLIKTGVISISDSKSSDSVPKTISNDSSTLASLQAELEKCSEIVKPYPRLNCERDTKLKITEYGHQQNSAKYVVGDVTFYFPGPDYKVTPSGQALLTINMLVKNTGSSEIVTLMCTGPSICNYDVWNGEKAFKYSATDFTSGTITLKSGQAREFS
;
A
#
# COMPACT_ATOMS: atom_id res chain seq x y z
N MET A 1 -16.93 78.06 -57.46
CA MET A 1 -17.59 78.18 -56.15
C MET A 1 -16.83 77.30 -55.17
N LEU A 2 -16.17 77.95 -54.22
CA LEU A 2 -15.39 77.49 -53.05
C LEU A 2 -14.42 76.29 -53.13
N ILE A 3 -13.16 76.68 -52.86
CA ILE A 3 -11.94 75.98 -52.43
C ILE A 3 -12.17 75.10 -51.19
N ALA A 4 -11.52 73.92 -51.10
CA ALA A 4 -10.51 73.63 -50.06
C ALA A 4 -10.10 72.14 -49.96
N LYS A 5 -8.77 71.96 -49.93
CA LYS A 5 -8.00 70.76 -49.60
C LYS A 5 -8.52 70.07 -48.33
N PHE A 6 -8.63 68.74 -48.35
CA PHE A 6 -8.60 67.94 -47.13
C PHE A 6 -7.31 67.13 -47.03
N ILE A 7 -6.75 67.24 -45.85
CA ILE A 7 -5.42 66.85 -45.42
C ILE A 7 -5.40 65.37 -45.01
N ILE A 8 -4.23 64.77 -45.22
CA ILE A 8 -3.80 63.42 -44.85
C ILE A 8 -4.00 63.15 -43.34
N MET A 9 -4.49 61.96 -42.98
CA MET A 9 -4.14 61.34 -41.69
C MET A 9 -4.02 59.82 -41.84
N LYS A 10 -2.80 59.31 -41.63
CA LYS A 10 -2.47 57.89 -41.53
C LYS A 10 -3.06 57.32 -40.23
N THR A 11 -3.65 56.12 -40.28
CA THR A 11 -3.79 55.26 -39.10
C THR A 11 -3.54 53.80 -39.48
N THR A 12 -2.44 53.29 -38.96
CA THR A 12 -1.92 51.93 -39.01
C THR A 12 -2.85 50.94 -38.31
N ILE A 13 -3.15 49.81 -38.93
CA ILE A 13 -3.82 48.67 -38.30
C ILE A 13 -2.72 47.71 -37.84
N ALA A 14 -2.44 47.70 -36.54
CA ALA A 14 -1.68 46.64 -35.88
C ALA A 14 -2.69 45.76 -35.14
N THR A 15 -3.08 44.64 -35.74
CA THR A 15 -3.88 43.60 -35.06
C THR A 15 -2.95 42.79 -34.16
N ILE A 16 -3.00 43.07 -32.86
CA ILE A 16 -2.39 42.23 -31.82
C ILE A 16 -3.48 41.25 -31.39
N THR A 17 -3.50 40.07 -32.00
CA THR A 17 -4.21 38.91 -31.45
C THR A 17 -3.34 38.32 -30.36
N THR A 18 -3.51 38.82 -29.15
CA THR A 18 -2.93 38.25 -27.94
C THR A 18 -3.51 36.85 -27.74
N ILE A 19 -2.76 35.83 -28.10
CA ILE A 19 -3.03 34.45 -27.70
C ILE A 19 -2.88 34.42 -26.17
N LEU A 20 -4.01 34.41 -25.47
CA LEU A 20 -4.07 34.13 -24.04
C LEU A 20 -3.76 32.63 -23.88
N LEU A 21 -2.47 32.31 -23.84
CA LEU A 21 -2.00 31.03 -23.34
C LEU A 21 -2.29 31.03 -21.84
N VAL A 22 -3.49 30.58 -21.47
CA VAL A 22 -3.75 30.17 -20.09
C VAL A 22 -2.87 28.94 -19.88
N GLY A 23 -1.64 29.20 -19.43
CA GLY A 23 -0.78 28.16 -18.92
C GLY A 23 -1.49 27.55 -17.72
N SER A 24 -2.13 26.41 -17.93
CA SER A 24 -2.56 25.52 -16.85
C SER A 24 -1.31 25.20 -16.05
N ILE A 25 -1.11 25.90 -14.94
CA ILE A 25 -0.06 25.61 -13.97
C ILE A 25 -0.49 24.31 -13.29
N THR A 26 -0.22 23.18 -13.94
CA THR A 26 -0.29 21.89 -13.26
C THR A 26 0.80 21.90 -12.19
N PRO A 27 0.47 21.67 -10.91
CA PRO A 27 1.49 21.50 -9.90
C PRO A 27 2.40 20.36 -10.36
N PHE A 28 3.67 20.66 -10.60
CA PHE A 28 4.65 19.65 -10.96
C PHE A 28 4.86 18.74 -9.74
N VAL A 29 4.53 17.47 -9.89
CA VAL A 29 4.96 16.42 -8.97
C VAL A 29 6.47 16.31 -9.11
N ASN A 30 7.19 16.56 -8.02
CA ASN A 30 8.61 16.34 -7.95
C ASN A 30 8.83 14.94 -7.36
N ALA A 31 9.13 13.97 -8.22
CA ALA A 31 9.39 12.58 -7.84
C ALA A 31 10.88 12.31 -7.54
N GLU A 32 11.66 13.38 -7.34
CA GLU A 32 13.07 13.30 -7.01
C GLU A 32 13.23 12.72 -5.60
N GLY A 33 13.46 11.40 -5.52
CA GLY A 33 13.74 10.73 -4.26
C GLY A 33 13.00 9.42 -3.99
N VAL A 34 12.19 8.89 -4.91
CA VAL A 34 11.60 7.55 -4.71
C VAL A 34 12.68 6.48 -4.84
N PRO A 35 13.00 5.73 -3.77
CA PRO A 35 14.04 4.71 -3.87
C PRO A 35 13.64 3.58 -4.82
N SER A 36 14.61 3.06 -5.60
CA SER A 36 14.35 1.99 -6.58
C SER A 36 13.71 0.74 -5.98
N TRP A 37 13.98 0.42 -4.72
CA TRP A 37 13.41 -0.75 -4.03
C TRP A 37 11.88 -0.69 -3.91
N ILE A 38 11.27 0.51 -3.98
CA ILE A 38 9.82 0.68 -3.92
C ILE A 38 9.15 0.04 -5.14
N LYS A 39 9.83 0.06 -6.28
CA LYS A 39 9.34 -0.48 -7.55
C LYS A 39 9.13 -2.00 -7.49
N ASN A 40 9.88 -2.69 -6.63
CA ASN A 40 9.72 -4.13 -6.43
C ASN A 40 8.33 -4.48 -5.86
N ASN A 41 7.78 -3.65 -4.97
CA ASN A 41 6.44 -3.86 -4.42
C ASN A 41 5.36 -3.73 -5.52
N ALA A 42 5.57 -2.80 -6.46
CA ALA A 42 4.69 -2.63 -7.61
C ALA A 42 4.77 -3.81 -8.58
N GLY A 43 5.98 -4.36 -8.79
CA GLY A 43 6.19 -5.58 -9.57
C GLY A 43 5.51 -6.80 -8.92
N TRP A 44 5.68 -7.00 -7.61
CA TRP A 44 5.02 -8.09 -6.90
C TRP A 44 3.49 -7.99 -6.93
N TRP A 45 2.94 -6.77 -6.92
CA TRP A 45 1.50 -6.62 -7.08
C TRP A 45 1.07 -6.94 -8.51
N ALA A 46 1.81 -6.47 -9.52
CA ALA A 46 1.54 -6.77 -10.93
C ALA A 46 1.55 -8.28 -11.21
N ASP A 47 2.53 -8.99 -10.67
CA ASP A 47 2.70 -10.44 -10.78
C ASP A 47 1.71 -11.23 -9.91
N GLY A 48 0.92 -10.55 -9.06
CA GLY A 48 -0.03 -11.17 -8.14
C GLY A 48 0.61 -11.88 -6.94
N THR A 49 1.89 -11.61 -6.67
CA THR A 49 2.63 -12.10 -5.50
C THR A 49 2.14 -11.44 -4.22
N ILE A 50 1.74 -10.15 -4.28
CA ILE A 50 1.04 -9.47 -3.18
C ILE A 50 -0.38 -9.07 -3.61
N SER A 51 -1.27 -9.00 -2.64
CA SER A 51 -2.68 -8.63 -2.83
C SER A 51 -2.85 -7.13 -3.11
N GLU A 52 -4.02 -6.73 -3.61
CA GLU A 52 -4.37 -5.32 -3.81
C GLU A 52 -4.36 -4.52 -2.50
N SER A 53 -4.87 -5.10 -1.42
CA SER A 53 -4.85 -4.46 -0.10
C SER A 53 -3.43 -4.36 0.47
N GLU A 54 -2.59 -5.38 0.31
CA GLU A 54 -1.17 -5.34 0.70
C GLU A 54 -0.42 -4.23 -0.04
N PHE A 55 -0.70 -4.09 -1.35
CA PHE A 55 -0.14 -3.02 -2.15
C PHE A 55 -0.63 -1.63 -1.72
N ILE A 56 -1.94 -1.45 -1.49
CA ILE A 56 -2.51 -0.17 -1.01
C ILE A 56 -1.93 0.20 0.36
N GLN A 57 -1.86 -0.74 1.30
CA GLN A 57 -1.28 -0.54 2.62
C GLN A 57 0.21 -0.16 2.53
N GLY A 58 0.95 -0.79 1.62
CA GLY A 58 2.32 -0.44 1.31
C GLY A 58 2.43 1.02 0.82
N ILE A 59 1.62 1.44 -0.14
CA ILE A 59 1.61 2.82 -0.64
C ILE A 59 1.22 3.82 0.45
N GLN A 60 0.21 3.53 1.27
CA GLN A 60 -0.19 4.36 2.41
C GLN A 60 0.95 4.55 3.40
N PHE A 61 1.67 3.47 3.72
CA PHE A 61 2.85 3.53 4.58
C PHE A 61 3.92 4.45 4.00
N LEU A 62 4.25 4.27 2.71
CA LEU A 62 5.28 5.07 2.04
C LEU A 62 4.95 6.57 2.00
N ILE A 63 3.67 6.91 1.86
CA ILE A 63 3.21 8.31 1.92
C ILE A 63 3.30 8.85 3.35
N LYS A 64 2.83 8.08 4.33
CA LYS A 64 2.83 8.47 5.76
C LYS A 64 4.24 8.71 6.29
N ASP A 65 5.18 7.88 5.85
CA ASP A 65 6.58 7.92 6.28
C ASP A 65 7.42 8.93 5.48
N GLY A 66 6.80 9.66 4.55
CA GLY A 66 7.44 10.71 3.75
C GLY A 66 8.40 10.20 2.68
N ILE A 67 8.38 8.89 2.39
CA ILE A 67 9.20 8.25 1.34
C ILE A 67 8.62 8.57 -0.05
N ILE A 68 7.29 8.59 -0.17
CA ILE A 68 6.58 9.13 -1.34
C ILE A 68 5.91 10.43 -0.93
N VAL A 69 6.31 11.54 -1.54
CA VAL A 69 5.68 12.84 -1.31
C VAL A 69 4.59 13.05 -2.35
N ILE A 70 3.35 13.20 -1.89
CA ILE A 70 2.21 13.52 -2.75
C ILE A 70 1.82 14.98 -2.52
N PRO A 71 1.62 15.78 -3.59
CA PRO A 71 1.12 17.15 -3.43
C PRO A 71 -0.23 17.16 -2.69
N PRO A 72 -0.54 18.25 -1.96
CA PRO A 72 -1.82 18.38 -1.27
C PRO A 72 -2.98 18.16 -2.25
N THR A 73 -3.73 17.09 -2.06
CA THR A 73 -4.82 16.68 -2.97
C THR A 73 -6.08 16.48 -2.15
N ALA A 74 -7.13 17.24 -2.46
CA ALA A 74 -8.42 17.08 -1.80
C ALA A 74 -9.12 15.81 -2.32
N VAL A 75 -9.63 14.99 -1.40
CA VAL A 75 -10.44 13.81 -1.72
C VAL A 75 -11.77 14.28 -2.31
N SER A 76 -12.13 13.78 -3.50
CA SER A 76 -13.42 14.01 -4.13
C SER A 76 -14.48 13.08 -3.51
N ALA A 77 -15.74 13.53 -3.45
CA ALA A 77 -16.84 12.79 -2.81
C ALA A 77 -17.29 11.51 -3.57
N GLU A 78 -16.67 11.18 -4.69
CA GLU A 78 -16.95 9.95 -5.45
C GLU A 78 -16.03 8.83 -4.97
N ILE A 79 -16.54 8.00 -4.05
CA ILE A 79 -15.87 6.82 -3.53
C ILE A 79 -16.00 5.70 -4.57
N SER A 80 -14.94 5.40 -5.33
CA SER A 80 -14.90 4.18 -6.13
C SER A 80 -14.42 3.00 -5.28
N GLN A 81 -15.19 1.91 -5.23
CA GLN A 81 -15.03 0.79 -4.29
C GLN A 81 -13.93 -0.24 -4.64
N SER A 82 -13.14 -0.04 -5.68
CA SER A 82 -12.08 -0.97 -6.12
C SER A 82 -11.01 -0.26 -6.92
N VAL A 83 -9.75 -0.71 -6.80
CA VAL A 83 -8.65 -0.22 -7.63
C VAL A 83 -8.91 -0.64 -9.09
N PRO A 84 -8.98 0.29 -10.04
CA PRO A 84 -9.16 -0.08 -11.44
C PRO A 84 -8.02 -0.96 -11.96
N ALA A 85 -8.32 -1.93 -12.82
CA ALA A 85 -7.33 -2.86 -13.38
C ALA A 85 -6.15 -2.17 -14.11
N TRP A 86 -6.35 -0.94 -14.61
CA TRP A 86 -5.27 -0.16 -15.23
C TRP A 86 -4.14 0.17 -14.25
N VAL A 87 -4.43 0.28 -12.96
CA VAL A 87 -3.44 0.61 -11.93
C VAL A 87 -2.45 -0.55 -11.76
N LYS A 88 -2.93 -1.80 -11.86
CA LYS A 88 -2.08 -3.00 -11.78
C LYS A 88 -1.10 -3.08 -12.94
N ASN A 89 -1.55 -2.73 -14.14
CA ASN A 89 -0.69 -2.64 -15.31
C ASN A 89 0.34 -1.51 -15.17
N ASN A 90 -0.08 -0.35 -14.66
CA ASN A 90 0.82 0.77 -14.41
C ASN A 90 1.86 0.45 -13.33
N ALA A 91 1.52 -0.37 -12.32
CA ALA A 91 2.48 -0.84 -11.33
C ALA A 91 3.54 -1.77 -11.94
N GLY A 92 3.16 -2.66 -12.84
CA GLY A 92 4.12 -3.47 -13.62
C GLY A 92 5.01 -2.60 -14.50
N TRP A 93 4.43 -1.66 -15.25
CA TRP A 93 5.19 -0.72 -16.07
C TRP A 93 6.12 0.18 -15.25
N TRP A 94 5.76 0.49 -14.01
CA TRP A 94 6.62 1.25 -13.12
C TRP A 94 7.77 0.40 -12.57
N ALA A 95 7.51 -0.87 -12.25
CA ALA A 95 8.51 -1.85 -11.86
C ALA A 95 9.56 -2.08 -12.96
N ASP A 96 9.11 -2.18 -14.20
CA ASP A 96 9.96 -2.39 -15.38
C ASP A 96 10.66 -1.10 -15.86
N GLY A 97 10.42 0.04 -15.20
CA GLY A 97 10.96 1.34 -15.59
C GLY A 97 10.40 1.91 -16.91
N THR A 98 9.28 1.35 -17.39
CA THR A 98 8.58 1.80 -18.60
C THR A 98 7.85 3.12 -18.38
N ILE A 99 7.32 3.35 -17.17
CA ILE A 99 6.83 4.67 -16.74
C ILE A 99 7.71 5.24 -15.63
N THR A 100 7.79 6.56 -15.59
CA THR A 100 8.57 7.33 -14.62
C THR A 100 7.90 7.35 -13.24
N ASP A 101 8.69 7.66 -12.20
CA ASP A 101 8.19 7.82 -10.83
C ASP A 101 7.09 8.89 -10.77
N THR A 102 7.26 10.00 -11.51
CA THR A 102 6.27 11.06 -11.63
C THR A 102 4.96 10.55 -12.23
N GLU A 103 5.02 9.75 -13.30
CA GLU A 103 3.82 9.18 -13.94
C GLU A 103 3.07 8.23 -13.02
N PHE A 104 3.80 7.38 -12.29
CA PHE A 104 3.20 6.48 -11.33
C PHE A 104 2.60 7.22 -10.12
N ILE A 105 3.32 8.20 -9.54
CA ILE A 105 2.83 9.02 -8.42
C ILE A 105 1.58 9.82 -8.81
N ASN A 106 1.53 10.35 -10.03
CA ASN A 106 0.32 11.01 -10.54
C ASN A 106 -0.89 10.03 -10.57
N GLY A 107 -0.64 8.77 -10.89
CA GLY A 107 -1.64 7.70 -10.77
C GLY A 107 -2.11 7.49 -9.32
N ILE A 108 -1.18 7.41 -8.37
CA ILE A 108 -1.51 7.31 -6.93
C ILE A 108 -2.28 8.53 -6.43
N GLN A 109 -1.87 9.73 -6.85
CA GLN A 109 -2.57 10.98 -6.52
C GLN A 109 -4.02 10.95 -7.02
N HIS A 110 -4.25 10.40 -8.22
CA HIS A 110 -5.59 10.21 -8.75
C HIS A 110 -6.41 9.23 -7.88
N LEU A 111 -5.81 8.12 -7.42
CA LEU A 111 -6.49 7.14 -6.56
C LEU A 111 -6.84 7.69 -5.18
N ILE A 112 -6.02 8.58 -4.63
CA ILE A 112 -6.35 9.32 -3.41
C ILE A 112 -7.52 10.27 -3.66
N LYS A 113 -7.50 10.98 -4.80
CA LYS A 113 -8.58 11.88 -5.20
C LYS A 113 -9.91 11.15 -5.39
N THR A 114 -9.92 9.91 -5.91
CA THR A 114 -11.12 9.08 -6.10
C THR A 114 -11.48 8.24 -4.87
N GLY A 115 -10.82 8.46 -3.73
CA GLY A 115 -11.13 7.79 -2.47
C GLY A 115 -10.79 6.30 -2.42
N VAL A 116 -10.07 5.76 -3.42
CA VAL A 116 -9.59 4.38 -3.45
C VAL A 116 -8.48 4.18 -2.41
N ILE A 117 -7.61 5.18 -2.27
CA ILE A 117 -6.57 5.22 -1.25
C ILE A 117 -6.94 6.31 -0.24
N SER A 118 -7.27 5.90 0.99
CA SER A 118 -7.54 6.84 2.09
C SER A 118 -6.26 7.10 2.88
N ILE A 119 -5.88 8.38 3.00
CA ILE A 119 -4.82 8.85 3.90
C ILE A 119 -5.48 9.56 5.08
N SER A 120 -6.06 8.80 6.00
CA SER A 120 -6.67 9.40 7.19
C SER A 120 -5.58 9.84 8.17
N ASP A 121 -5.45 11.15 8.38
CA ASP A 121 -4.76 11.72 9.53
C ASP A 121 -5.52 11.34 10.81
N SER A 122 -5.17 10.21 11.42
CA SER A 122 -5.64 9.88 12.77
C SER A 122 -4.93 10.77 13.79
N LYS A 123 -5.36 12.04 13.88
CA LYS A 123 -5.20 12.85 15.08
C LYS A 123 -6.12 12.28 16.16
N SER A 124 -5.61 11.32 16.91
CA SER A 124 -6.17 10.93 18.22
C SER A 124 -5.07 11.15 19.26
N SER A 125 -5.26 12.19 20.06
CA SER A 125 -4.48 12.48 21.26
C SER A 125 -4.62 11.35 22.28
N ASP A 126 -3.51 10.74 22.66
CA ASP A 126 -3.14 10.61 24.07
C ASP A 126 -1.62 10.38 24.18
N SER A 127 -1.03 11.06 25.15
CA SER A 127 0.39 11.30 25.33
C SER A 127 1.17 10.07 25.80
N VAL A 128 2.15 9.62 25.00
CA VAL A 128 3.40 8.99 25.49
C VAL A 128 4.57 9.49 24.62
N PRO A 129 5.75 9.83 25.18
CA PRO A 129 6.82 10.50 24.45
C PRO A 129 7.57 9.61 23.45
N LYS A 130 7.82 10.17 22.26
CA LYS A 130 8.93 9.97 21.30
C LYS A 130 9.68 8.64 21.30
N THR A 131 9.84 8.07 20.11
CA THR A 131 11.14 8.13 19.40
C THR A 131 10.89 8.25 17.89
N ILE A 132 11.31 9.38 17.32
CA ILE A 132 11.55 9.55 15.89
C ILE A 132 12.91 8.91 15.60
N SER A 133 13.05 8.31 14.41
CA SER A 133 14.25 7.73 13.76
C SER A 133 14.57 6.26 14.07
N ASN A 134 14.02 5.34 13.28
CA ASN A 134 14.71 4.19 12.67
C ASN A 134 13.81 3.27 11.81
N ASP A 135 12.48 3.38 11.88
CA ASP A 135 11.60 2.36 11.29
C ASP A 135 11.56 2.30 9.74
N SER A 136 11.70 3.44 9.06
CA SER A 136 11.81 3.49 7.59
C SER A 136 13.05 2.74 7.06
N SER A 137 14.14 2.82 7.83
CA SER A 137 15.43 2.24 7.48
C SER A 137 15.43 0.71 7.63
N THR A 138 14.62 0.18 8.54
CA THR A 138 14.51 -1.27 8.78
C THR A 138 13.84 -1.95 7.59
N LEU A 139 12.71 -1.43 7.10
CA LEU A 139 12.05 -1.96 5.91
C LEU A 139 12.98 -1.88 4.68
N ALA A 140 13.61 -0.73 4.47
CA ALA A 140 14.55 -0.53 3.37
C ALA A 140 15.75 -1.51 3.45
N SER A 141 16.27 -1.77 4.66
CA SER A 141 17.36 -2.72 4.88
C SER A 141 16.94 -4.17 4.58
N LEU A 142 15.72 -4.56 4.94
CA LEU A 142 15.16 -5.89 4.66
C LEU A 142 14.89 -6.08 3.16
N GLN A 143 14.41 -5.05 2.47
CA GLN A 143 14.23 -5.09 1.01
C GLN A 143 15.57 -5.17 0.28
N ALA A 144 16.59 -4.43 0.73
CA ALA A 144 17.95 -4.56 0.20
C ALA A 144 18.56 -5.95 0.49
N GLU A 145 18.25 -6.57 1.63
CA GLU A 145 18.63 -7.96 1.93
C GLU A 145 17.95 -8.93 0.95
N LEU A 146 16.68 -8.69 0.60
CA LEU A 146 15.95 -9.51 -0.35
C LEU A 146 16.50 -9.40 -1.78
N GLU A 147 16.91 -8.20 -2.20
CA GLU A 147 17.58 -7.99 -3.49
C GLU A 147 18.91 -8.78 -3.55
N LYS A 148 19.71 -8.73 -2.48
CA LYS A 148 20.93 -9.54 -2.37
C LYS A 148 20.65 -11.05 -2.43
N CYS A 149 19.50 -11.52 -1.93
CA CYS A 149 19.12 -12.93 -2.07
C CYS A 149 18.97 -13.32 -3.55
N SER A 150 18.45 -12.43 -4.40
CA SER A 150 18.23 -12.70 -5.83
C SER A 150 19.53 -12.90 -6.63
N GLU A 151 20.64 -12.32 -6.15
CA GLU A 151 21.98 -12.46 -6.75
C GLU A 151 22.60 -13.85 -6.47
N ILE A 152 22.02 -14.65 -5.58
CA ILE A 152 22.54 -15.98 -5.24
C ILE A 152 22.34 -16.94 -6.42
N VAL A 153 23.45 -17.37 -7.00
CA VAL A 153 23.47 -18.28 -8.17
C VAL A 153 22.84 -19.64 -7.87
N LYS A 154 23.07 -20.19 -6.67
CA LYS A 154 22.56 -21.53 -6.32
C LYS A 154 21.06 -21.47 -5.97
N PRO A 155 20.19 -22.30 -6.59
CA PRO A 155 18.74 -22.23 -6.39
C PRO A 155 18.28 -22.41 -4.94
N TYR A 156 18.76 -23.45 -4.24
CA TYR A 156 18.30 -23.73 -2.87
C TYR A 156 18.72 -22.65 -1.85
N PRO A 157 19.99 -22.19 -1.81
CA PRO A 157 20.38 -21.07 -0.94
C PRO A 157 19.61 -19.78 -1.24
N ARG A 158 19.35 -19.48 -2.52
CA ARG A 158 18.52 -18.35 -2.92
C ARG A 158 17.10 -18.44 -2.36
N LEU A 159 16.43 -19.58 -2.58
CA LEU A 159 15.08 -19.81 -2.09
C LEU A 159 14.98 -19.69 -0.57
N ASN A 160 15.95 -20.23 0.17
CA ASN A 160 15.98 -20.13 1.63
C ASN A 160 16.16 -18.69 2.11
N CYS A 161 17.10 -17.94 1.50
CA CYS A 161 17.32 -16.52 1.78
C CYS A 161 16.06 -15.70 1.50
N GLU A 162 15.47 -15.84 0.30
CA GLU A 162 14.26 -15.14 -0.09
C GLU A 162 13.10 -15.44 0.87
N ARG A 163 12.90 -16.70 1.24
CA ARG A 163 11.86 -17.11 2.19
C ARG A 163 12.05 -16.48 3.56
N ASP A 164 13.26 -16.52 4.12
CA ASP A 164 13.53 -15.97 5.45
C ASP A 164 13.38 -14.43 5.46
N THR A 165 13.87 -13.75 4.43
CA THR A 165 13.75 -12.28 4.33
C THR A 165 12.31 -11.84 4.08
N LYS A 166 11.55 -12.55 3.23
CA LYS A 166 10.12 -12.29 3.04
C LYS A 166 9.33 -12.43 4.34
N LEU A 167 9.62 -13.46 5.14
CA LEU A 167 8.98 -13.62 6.45
C LEU A 167 9.24 -12.41 7.38
N LYS A 168 10.47 -11.88 7.41
CA LYS A 168 10.79 -10.67 8.19
C LYS A 168 10.04 -9.43 7.68
N ILE A 169 9.93 -9.27 6.36
CA ILE A 169 9.20 -8.14 5.75
C ILE A 169 7.70 -8.25 6.08
N THR A 170 7.11 -9.44 5.94
CA THR A 170 5.72 -9.72 6.31
C THR A 170 5.50 -9.41 7.78
N GLU A 171 6.36 -9.91 8.66
CA GLU A 171 6.30 -9.62 10.10
C GLU A 171 6.32 -8.12 10.37
N TYR A 172 7.27 -7.39 9.79
CA TYR A 172 7.35 -5.93 9.92
C TYR A 172 6.05 -5.25 9.47
N GLY A 173 5.50 -5.64 8.31
CA GLY A 173 4.25 -5.10 7.78
C GLY A 173 3.07 -5.27 8.74
N HIS A 174 2.88 -6.49 9.25
CA HIS A 174 1.85 -6.79 10.27
C HIS A 174 2.08 -6.00 11.56
N GLN A 175 3.32 -5.88 12.03
CA GLN A 175 3.60 -5.15 13.28
C GLN A 175 3.28 -3.66 13.22
N GLN A 176 3.38 -3.04 12.04
CA GLN A 176 3.15 -1.61 11.84
C GLN A 176 1.71 -1.28 11.43
N ASN A 177 1.05 -2.15 10.66
CA ASN A 177 -0.22 -1.83 10.00
C ASN A 177 -1.43 -2.64 10.52
N SER A 178 -1.28 -3.36 11.63
CA SER A 178 -2.34 -4.21 12.16
C SER A 178 -2.80 -3.84 13.57
N ALA A 179 -4.07 -4.17 13.85
CA ALA A 179 -4.57 -4.20 15.21
C ALA A 179 -3.89 -5.33 16.00
N LYS A 180 -3.48 -5.03 17.23
CA LYS A 180 -2.71 -5.94 18.10
C LYS A 180 -3.60 -6.55 19.16
N TYR A 181 -3.54 -7.87 19.32
CA TYR A 181 -4.31 -8.62 20.31
C TYR A 181 -3.39 -9.55 21.08
N VAL A 182 -3.17 -9.26 22.37
CA VAL A 182 -2.31 -10.07 23.24
C VAL A 182 -3.14 -11.19 23.86
N VAL A 183 -2.69 -12.44 23.69
CA VAL A 183 -3.36 -13.64 24.19
C VAL A 183 -2.33 -14.55 24.85
N GLY A 184 -2.24 -14.49 26.18
CA GLY A 184 -1.19 -15.18 26.92
C GLY A 184 0.20 -14.70 26.48
N ASP A 185 1.07 -15.63 26.11
CA ASP A 185 2.46 -15.34 25.70
C ASP A 185 2.61 -14.95 24.23
N VAL A 186 1.52 -14.93 23.46
CA VAL A 186 1.55 -14.57 22.04
C VAL A 186 0.80 -13.27 21.77
N THR A 187 1.24 -12.56 20.74
CA THR A 187 0.53 -11.41 20.18
C THR A 187 0.07 -11.74 18.77
N PHE A 188 -1.22 -11.53 18.51
CA PHE A 188 -1.81 -11.56 17.18
C PHE A 188 -1.81 -10.16 16.58
N TYR A 189 -1.52 -10.08 15.29
CA TYR A 189 -1.57 -8.89 14.46
C TYR A 189 -2.57 -9.16 13.34
N PHE A 190 -3.65 -8.39 13.33
CA PHE A 190 -4.71 -8.49 12.32
C PHE A 190 -4.85 -7.17 11.55
N PRO A 191 -4.45 -7.12 10.26
CA PRO A 191 -4.59 -5.92 9.41
C PRO A 191 -6.03 -5.65 8.99
N GLY A 192 -6.96 -6.57 9.25
CA GLY A 192 -8.34 -6.51 8.79
C GLY A 192 -8.60 -7.49 7.64
N PRO A 193 -9.87 -7.73 7.30
CA PRO A 193 -10.22 -8.63 6.21
C PRO A 193 -9.95 -7.99 4.85
N ASP A 194 -9.45 -8.78 3.90
CA ASP A 194 -9.39 -8.44 2.47
C ASP A 194 -10.66 -8.98 1.78
N TYR A 195 -11.25 -8.21 0.87
CA TYR A 195 -12.40 -8.67 0.09
C TYR A 195 -12.17 -8.42 -1.41
N LYS A 196 -12.52 -9.41 -2.24
CA LYS A 196 -12.46 -9.31 -3.69
C LYS A 196 -13.72 -9.87 -4.31
N VAL A 197 -14.25 -9.20 -5.32
CA VAL A 197 -15.36 -9.73 -6.13
C VAL A 197 -14.76 -10.36 -7.37
N THR A 198 -14.98 -11.67 -7.55
CA THR A 198 -14.51 -12.39 -8.73
C THR A 198 -15.25 -11.92 -9.99
N PRO A 199 -14.72 -12.18 -11.20
CA PRO A 199 -15.44 -11.91 -12.44
C PRO A 199 -16.80 -12.63 -12.55
N SER A 200 -16.98 -13.74 -11.82
CA SER A 200 -18.25 -14.46 -11.71
C SER A 200 -19.26 -13.82 -10.74
N GLY A 201 -18.89 -12.71 -10.09
CA GLY A 201 -19.71 -12.00 -9.11
C GLY A 201 -19.67 -12.58 -7.69
N GLN A 202 -18.81 -13.56 -7.43
CA GLN A 202 -18.67 -14.16 -6.11
C GLN A 202 -17.75 -13.27 -5.24
N ALA A 203 -18.24 -12.88 -4.06
CA ALA A 203 -17.40 -12.22 -3.06
C ALA A 203 -16.51 -13.25 -2.36
N LEU A 204 -15.21 -12.99 -2.34
CA LEU A 204 -14.19 -13.77 -1.64
C LEU A 204 -13.61 -12.91 -0.53
N LEU A 205 -13.73 -13.41 0.71
CA LEU A 205 -13.17 -12.79 1.91
C LEU A 205 -11.90 -13.56 2.29
N THR A 206 -10.80 -12.85 2.52
CA THR A 206 -9.53 -13.41 2.99
C THR A 206 -9.15 -12.78 4.32
N ILE A 207 -8.77 -13.61 5.29
CA ILE A 207 -8.39 -13.17 6.63
C ILE A 207 -6.94 -13.58 6.84
N ASN A 208 -6.03 -12.63 6.64
CA ASN A 208 -4.62 -12.84 6.93
C ASN A 208 -4.29 -12.32 8.33
N MET A 209 -3.63 -13.14 9.16
CA MET A 209 -3.23 -12.77 10.52
C MET A 209 -1.84 -13.30 10.82
N LEU A 210 -1.05 -12.53 11.58
CA LEU A 210 0.25 -12.99 12.09
C LEU A 210 0.14 -13.23 13.59
N VAL A 211 0.67 -14.36 14.08
CA VAL A 211 0.95 -14.56 15.50
C VAL A 211 2.44 -14.54 15.76
N LYS A 212 2.85 -13.93 16.88
CA LYS A 212 4.25 -13.91 17.33
C LYS A 212 4.34 -14.26 18.81
N ASN A 213 5.30 -15.10 19.17
CA ASN A 213 5.65 -15.30 20.58
C ASN A 213 6.44 -14.09 21.09
N THR A 214 5.75 -13.21 21.80
CA THR A 214 6.30 -11.94 22.34
C THR A 214 6.45 -11.95 23.86
N GLY A 215 5.74 -12.85 24.55
CA GLY A 215 5.64 -12.88 26.00
C GLY A 215 6.56 -13.90 26.67
N SER A 216 7.09 -14.88 25.94
CA SER A 216 7.90 -15.96 26.51
C SER A 216 9.28 -16.11 25.85
N SER A 217 10.28 -16.42 26.67
CA SER A 217 11.60 -16.90 26.21
C SER A 217 11.59 -18.38 25.83
N GLU A 218 10.52 -19.09 26.17
CA GLU A 218 10.35 -20.52 25.90
C GLU A 218 9.51 -20.76 24.63
N ILE A 219 9.37 -22.04 24.29
CA ILE A 219 8.52 -22.48 23.18
C ILE A 219 7.06 -22.43 23.63
N VAL A 220 6.22 -21.75 22.87
CA VAL A 220 4.77 -21.70 23.07
C VAL A 220 4.09 -22.54 22.00
N THR A 221 3.15 -23.40 22.41
CA THR A 221 2.33 -24.19 21.47
C THR A 221 0.88 -23.75 21.56
N LEU A 222 0.36 -23.22 20.46
CA LEU A 222 -1.05 -22.95 20.25
C LEU A 222 -1.70 -24.25 19.76
N MET A 223 -2.75 -24.71 20.43
CA MET A 223 -3.45 -25.93 20.05
C MET A 223 -4.91 -25.63 19.74
N CYS A 224 -5.36 -26.13 18.60
CA CYS A 224 -6.75 -26.14 18.24
C CYS A 224 -7.24 -27.58 18.06
N THR A 225 -8.12 -28.04 18.96
CA THR A 225 -8.66 -29.41 18.92
C THR A 225 -9.91 -29.55 18.03
N GLY A 226 -10.27 -28.49 17.30
CA GLY A 226 -11.33 -28.52 16.30
C GLY A 226 -12.18 -27.24 16.25
N PRO A 227 -13.12 -27.19 15.29
CA PRO A 227 -14.00 -26.03 15.06
C PRO A 227 -14.93 -25.65 16.22
N SER A 228 -15.10 -26.52 17.20
CA SER A 228 -15.87 -26.20 18.41
C SER A 228 -15.13 -25.27 19.36
N ILE A 229 -13.79 -25.23 19.29
CA ILE A 229 -12.94 -24.44 20.19
C ILE A 229 -12.35 -23.24 19.47
N CYS A 230 -11.83 -23.42 18.26
CA CYS A 230 -11.35 -22.30 17.44
C CYS A 230 -12.27 -22.20 16.25
N ASN A 231 -13.06 -21.15 16.25
CA ASN A 231 -13.93 -20.75 15.16
C ASN A 231 -13.89 -19.23 15.05
N TYR A 232 -14.40 -18.75 13.92
CA TYR A 232 -14.63 -17.33 13.75
C TYR A 232 -15.99 -17.13 13.09
N ASP A 233 -16.58 -16.00 13.40
CA ASP A 233 -17.80 -15.54 12.77
C ASP A 233 -17.48 -14.28 11.97
N VAL A 234 -18.02 -14.21 10.76
CA VAL A 234 -18.04 -12.96 10.01
C VAL A 234 -19.35 -12.26 10.34
N TRP A 235 -19.30 -11.02 10.79
CA TRP A 235 -20.50 -10.26 11.17
C TRP A 235 -20.66 -9.05 10.24
N ASN A 236 -21.84 -8.88 9.63
CA ASN A 236 -22.11 -7.76 8.71
C ASN A 236 -22.88 -6.58 9.35
N GLY A 237 -23.16 -6.65 10.66
CA GLY A 237 -23.97 -5.68 11.40
C GLY A 237 -25.30 -6.28 11.86
N GLU A 238 -25.86 -7.17 11.05
CA GLU A 238 -27.20 -7.74 11.27
C GLU A 238 -27.16 -9.25 11.55
N LYS A 239 -26.21 -9.95 10.94
CA LYS A 239 -26.11 -11.41 10.98
C LYS A 239 -24.67 -11.87 11.13
N ALA A 240 -24.47 -12.82 12.04
CA ALA A 240 -23.27 -13.65 12.09
C ALA A 240 -23.34 -14.76 11.05
N PHE A 241 -22.33 -14.83 10.20
CA PHE A 241 -22.06 -15.93 9.30
C PHE A 241 -21.03 -16.84 9.98
N LYS A 242 -21.50 -18.02 10.40
CA LYS A 242 -20.67 -19.04 11.05
C LYS A 242 -19.79 -19.70 10.01
N TYR A 243 -18.47 -19.48 10.09
CA TYR A 243 -17.51 -20.12 9.21
C TYR A 243 -16.60 -21.05 10.03
N SER A 244 -16.37 -22.24 9.52
CA SER A 244 -15.35 -23.16 10.02
C SER A 244 -14.49 -23.58 8.84
N ALA A 245 -13.55 -22.72 8.44
CA ALA A 245 -12.53 -23.10 7.47
C ALA A 245 -11.45 -23.91 8.20
N THR A 246 -11.00 -25.02 7.60
CA THR A 246 -10.02 -25.95 8.19
C THR A 246 -8.71 -25.30 8.60
N ASP A 247 -8.38 -24.16 8.00
CA ASP A 247 -7.05 -23.54 8.07
C ASP A 247 -6.81 -22.81 9.40
N PHE A 248 -7.86 -22.25 10.00
CA PHE A 248 -7.82 -21.65 11.35
C PHE A 248 -8.20 -22.63 12.47
N THR A 249 -8.95 -23.68 12.16
CA THR A 249 -9.72 -24.43 13.17
C THR A 249 -9.19 -25.82 13.48
N SER A 250 -8.01 -26.21 12.98
CA SER A 250 -7.42 -27.51 13.29
C SER A 250 -5.90 -27.50 13.26
N GLY A 251 -5.27 -27.98 14.34
CA GLY A 251 -3.83 -28.24 14.37
C GLY A 251 -3.10 -27.62 15.55
N THR A 252 -1.77 -27.65 15.46
CA THR A 252 -0.85 -27.17 16.49
C THR A 252 0.20 -26.26 15.88
N ILE A 253 0.35 -25.06 16.42
CA ILE A 253 1.36 -24.11 16.00
C ILE A 253 2.35 -23.93 17.14
N THR A 254 3.59 -24.34 16.89
CA THR A 254 4.67 -24.20 17.85
C THR A 254 5.56 -23.02 17.46
N LEU A 255 5.74 -22.08 18.39
CA LEU A 255 6.49 -20.84 18.22
C LEU A 255 7.63 -20.80 19.23
N LYS A 256 8.87 -20.75 18.75
CA LYS A 256 10.01 -20.39 19.59
C LYS A 256 9.91 -18.93 20.03
N SER A 257 10.68 -18.53 21.04
CA SER A 257 10.75 -17.13 21.44
C SER A 257 11.07 -16.22 20.26
N GLY A 258 10.28 -15.15 20.09
CA GLY A 258 10.40 -14.19 19.01
C GLY A 258 9.94 -14.68 17.64
N GLN A 259 9.56 -15.96 17.48
CA GLN A 259 9.11 -16.50 16.20
C GLN A 259 7.71 -16.03 15.86
N ALA A 260 7.52 -15.65 14.60
CA ALA A 260 6.22 -15.35 14.02
C ALA A 260 5.76 -16.40 12.99
N ARG A 261 4.44 -16.51 12.82
CA ARG A 261 3.75 -17.36 11.83
C ARG A 261 2.54 -16.61 11.30
N GLU A 262 2.33 -16.68 9.99
CA GLU A 262 1.14 -16.14 9.33
C GLU A 262 0.09 -17.25 9.13
N PHE A 263 -1.18 -16.83 9.13
CA PHE A 263 -2.37 -17.62 8.80
C PHE A 263 -3.17 -16.86 7.76
N SER A 264 -3.86 -17.62 6.91
CA SER A 264 -4.72 -17.14 5.82
C SER A 264 -6.01 -17.95 5.80
#